data_AF-B0XZP6-F1
#
_entry.id   AF-B0XZP6-F1
#
_cell.length_a   1.000
_cell.length_b   1.000
_cell.length_c   1.000
_cell.angle_alpha   90.00
_cell.angle_beta   90.00
_cell.angle_gamma   90.00
#
_symmetry.space_group_name_H-M   'P 1'
#
loop_
_entity.id
_entity.type
_entity.pdbx_description
1 polymer ?
#
loop_
_entity_poly.entity_id
_entity_poly.type
_entity_poly.pdbx_seq_one_letter_code
_entity_poly.pdbx_strand_id
1 'polypeptide(L)'
;MGVPDSTNSDLFHNWAKLPISREQFARELREEVHRQFQTCTPLPGAEKLLSNLNSARSTCSGERIELALASSTKTHTFDLKMSRPETKKLLNIIPSERRVLGDDPRVGQGRGKPAPDIYLVLWQALNSTADSGKPILPSECLVFEDSVAGVEAGRRAGMRVIWVPHPDLAVEYEKRQREVLAGRTGMIEIGDEWQLGEIDDGWAESIPSLDFFDYEKYGIVAPS
;
A
#
# COMPACT_ATOMS: atom_id res chain seq x y z
N MET A 1 -0.31 -7.06 -9.90
CA MET A 1 -0.70 -8.47 -10.22
C MET A 1 -1.64 -8.99 -9.14
N GLY A 2 -2.65 -9.77 -9.54
CA GLY A 2 -3.83 -10.13 -8.73
C GLY A 2 -3.53 -10.81 -7.40
N VAL A 3 -4.39 -10.54 -6.41
CA VAL A 3 -4.35 -11.18 -5.09
C VAL A 3 -4.85 -12.62 -5.25
N PRO A 4 -4.09 -13.65 -4.83
CA PRO A 4 -4.58 -15.03 -4.78
C PRO A 4 -5.88 -15.10 -3.96
N ASP A 5 -6.89 -15.81 -4.48
CA ASP A 5 -8.26 -15.87 -3.96
C ASP A 5 -9.08 -14.57 -4.07
N SER A 6 -8.66 -13.61 -4.91
CA SER A 6 -9.53 -12.48 -5.26
C SER A 6 -10.56 -12.86 -6.33
N THR A 7 -11.73 -12.24 -6.25
CA THR A 7 -12.81 -12.26 -7.26
C THR A 7 -12.32 -11.93 -8.68
N ASN A 8 -11.17 -11.26 -8.80
CA ASN A 8 -10.54 -10.95 -10.09
C ASN A 8 -10.05 -12.19 -10.86
N SER A 9 -9.79 -13.32 -10.18
CA SER A 9 -9.44 -14.57 -10.87
C SER A 9 -10.55 -15.02 -11.82
N ASP A 10 -11.81 -14.91 -11.39
CA ASP A 10 -12.94 -15.31 -12.21
C ASP A 10 -13.20 -14.35 -13.36
N LEU A 11 -13.07 -13.05 -13.09
CA LEU A 11 -13.21 -12.00 -14.10
C LEU A 11 -12.14 -12.15 -15.19
N PHE A 12 -10.88 -12.34 -14.81
CA PHE A 12 -9.79 -12.58 -15.75
C PHE A 12 -10.01 -13.85 -16.57
N HIS A 13 -10.36 -14.96 -15.91
CA HIS A 13 -10.59 -16.24 -16.58
C HIS A 13 -11.71 -16.15 -17.62
N ASN A 14 -12.79 -15.41 -17.31
CA ASN A 14 -13.91 -15.21 -18.21
C ASN A 14 -13.52 -14.28 -19.39
N TRP A 15 -12.85 -13.16 -19.09
CA TRP A 15 -12.42 -12.19 -20.11
C TRP A 15 -11.41 -12.80 -21.10
N ALA A 16 -10.40 -13.50 -20.58
CA ALA A 16 -9.35 -14.14 -21.38
C ALA A 16 -9.81 -15.43 -22.08
N LYS A 17 -11.02 -15.93 -21.75
CA LYS A 17 -11.58 -17.19 -22.28
C LYS A 17 -10.60 -18.36 -22.18
N LEU A 18 -10.02 -18.54 -20.99
CA LEU A 18 -8.97 -19.54 -20.80
C LEU A 18 -9.50 -20.97 -21.10
N PRO A 19 -8.72 -21.81 -21.80
CA PRO A 19 -9.14 -23.17 -22.18
C PRO A 19 -8.94 -24.21 -21.07
N ILE A 20 -8.63 -23.78 -19.85
CA ILE A 20 -8.37 -24.63 -18.68
C ILE A 20 -9.46 -24.47 -17.63
N SER A 21 -9.56 -25.39 -16.67
CA SER A 21 -10.52 -25.26 -15.57
C SER A 21 -10.05 -24.23 -14.53
N ARG A 22 -10.99 -23.72 -13.71
CA ARG A 22 -10.66 -22.77 -12.63
C ARG A 22 -9.74 -23.39 -11.59
N GLU A 23 -9.95 -24.67 -11.28
CA GLU A 23 -9.14 -25.43 -10.34
C GLU A 23 -7.71 -25.61 -10.88
N GLN A 24 -7.58 -25.91 -12.18
CA GLN A 24 -6.29 -25.98 -12.85
C GLN A 24 -5.58 -24.62 -12.83
N PHE A 25 -6.28 -23.55 -13.21
CA PHE A 25 -5.73 -22.19 -13.17
C PHE A 25 -5.25 -21.80 -11.77
N ALA A 26 -6.07 -22.04 -10.73
CA ALA A 26 -5.70 -21.75 -9.35
C ALA A 26 -4.50 -22.57 -8.85
N ARG A 27 -4.36 -23.83 -9.30
CA ARG A 27 -3.18 -24.64 -9.00
C ARG A 27 -1.92 -24.08 -9.67
N GLU A 28 -1.98 -23.83 -10.97
CA GLU A 28 -0.83 -23.32 -11.74
C GLU A 28 -0.42 -21.92 -11.27
N LEU A 29 -1.39 -21.04 -10.96
CA LEU A 29 -1.11 -19.73 -10.39
C LEU A 29 -0.40 -19.82 -9.03
N ARG A 30 -0.81 -20.76 -8.15
CA ARG A 30 -0.14 -20.96 -6.87
C ARG A 30 1.30 -21.45 -7.05
N GLU A 31 1.53 -22.38 -7.97
CA GLU A 31 2.87 -22.86 -8.30
C GLU A 31 3.76 -21.72 -8.83
N GLU A 32 3.22 -20.88 -9.71
CA GLU A 32 3.95 -19.76 -10.29
C GLU A 32 4.24 -18.66 -9.27
N VAL A 33 3.25 -18.29 -8.44
CA VAL A 33 3.43 -17.34 -7.33
C VAL A 33 4.51 -17.83 -6.38
N HIS A 34 4.53 -19.12 -6.05
CA HIS A 34 5.55 -19.70 -5.19
C HIS A 34 6.96 -19.56 -5.78
N ARG A 35 7.13 -19.90 -7.07
CA ARG A 35 8.42 -19.76 -7.76
C ARG A 35 8.88 -18.31 -7.86
N GLN A 36 8.00 -17.42 -8.31
CA GLN A 36 8.38 -16.03 -8.61
C GLN A 36 8.64 -15.22 -7.35
N PHE A 37 7.80 -15.37 -6.31
CA PHE A 37 7.91 -14.52 -5.12
C PHE A 37 9.15 -14.83 -4.28
N GLN A 38 9.74 -16.02 -4.43
CA GLN A 38 11.05 -16.33 -3.83
C GLN A 38 12.20 -15.51 -4.43
N THR A 39 12.01 -14.94 -5.62
CA THR A 39 13.06 -14.20 -6.32
C THR A 39 12.88 -12.69 -6.27
N CYS A 40 11.80 -12.20 -5.64
CA CYS A 40 11.44 -10.78 -5.67
C CYS A 40 12.52 -9.90 -5.03
N THR A 41 12.77 -8.75 -5.65
CA THR A 41 13.72 -7.75 -5.17
C THR A 41 13.00 -6.46 -4.80
N PRO A 42 13.56 -5.64 -3.90
CA PRO A 42 13.05 -4.30 -3.66
C PRO A 42 12.98 -3.47 -4.95
N LEU A 43 11.99 -2.58 -5.03
CA LEU A 43 11.92 -1.60 -6.11
C LEU A 43 13.03 -0.55 -5.97
N PRO A 44 13.45 0.09 -7.09
CA PRO A 44 14.36 1.22 -7.05
C PRO A 44 13.91 2.29 -6.04
N GLY A 45 14.85 2.79 -5.24
CA GLY A 45 14.60 3.77 -4.19
C GLY A 45 14.01 3.21 -2.87
N ALA A 46 13.45 2.00 -2.84
CA ALA A 46 12.78 1.48 -1.64
C ALA A 46 13.73 1.31 -0.45
N GLU A 47 14.94 0.79 -0.68
CA GLU A 47 15.95 0.63 0.39
C GLU A 47 16.40 1.98 0.96
N LYS A 48 16.70 2.94 0.08
CA LYS A 48 17.10 4.29 0.47
C LYS A 48 15.98 5.00 1.22
N LEU A 49 14.75 4.93 0.70
CA LEU A 49 13.59 5.56 1.30
C LEU A 49 13.35 5.05 2.72
N LEU A 50 13.25 3.73 2.89
CA LEU A 50 12.97 3.12 4.19
C LEU A 50 14.12 3.33 5.18
N SER A 51 15.38 3.27 4.72
CA SER A 51 16.54 3.58 5.55
C SER A 51 16.50 5.02 6.06
N ASN A 52 16.20 5.98 5.17
CA ASN A 52 16.11 7.40 5.52
C ASN A 52 14.95 7.67 6.49
N LEU A 53 13.77 7.10 6.23
CA LEU A 53 12.60 7.33 7.07
C LEU A 53 12.75 6.72 8.47
N ASN A 54 13.40 5.55 8.59
CA ASN A 54 13.61 4.87 9.87
C ASN A 54 14.41 5.71 10.89
N SER A 55 15.21 6.65 10.39
CA SER A 55 16.05 7.53 11.19
C SER A 55 15.63 9.01 11.07
N ALA A 56 14.58 9.29 10.30
CA ALA A 56 14.06 10.62 10.08
C ALA A 56 13.24 11.14 11.26
N ARG A 57 13.07 12.47 11.28
CA ARG A 57 12.25 13.19 12.26
C ARG A 57 11.33 14.19 11.59
N SER A 58 10.18 14.46 12.22
CA SER A 58 9.27 15.53 11.85
C SER A 58 9.91 16.89 12.16
N THR A 59 9.89 17.83 11.20
CA THR A 59 10.34 19.22 11.43
C THR A 59 9.46 19.94 12.44
N CYS A 60 8.17 19.58 12.52
CA CYS A 60 7.19 20.28 13.34
C CYS A 60 7.24 19.84 14.81
N SER A 61 7.32 18.52 15.06
CA SER A 61 7.33 17.98 16.44
C SER A 61 8.73 17.57 16.93
N GLY A 62 9.69 17.36 16.04
CA GLY A 62 11.00 16.78 16.37
C GLY A 62 10.97 15.28 16.69
N GLU A 63 9.79 14.67 16.67
CA GLU A 63 9.60 13.25 16.93
C GLU A 63 10.11 12.40 15.77
N ARG A 64 10.41 11.13 16.05
CA ARG A 64 10.81 10.18 14.99
C ARG A 64 9.62 9.89 14.09
N ILE A 65 9.90 9.63 12.82
CA ILE A 65 8.89 9.13 11.90
C ILE A 65 8.62 7.65 12.23
N GLU A 66 7.36 7.33 12.49
CA GLU A 66 6.94 5.96 12.72
C GLU A 66 6.69 5.23 11.40
N LEU A 67 7.22 4.01 11.28
CA LEU A 67 7.05 3.17 10.09
C LEU A 67 6.07 2.02 10.35
N ALA A 68 5.26 1.74 9.34
CA ALA A 68 4.24 0.70 9.37
C ALA A 68 3.98 0.12 7.97
N LEU A 69 3.44 -1.08 7.90
CA LEU A 69 3.15 -1.79 6.66
C LEU A 69 1.69 -2.22 6.59
N ALA A 70 0.98 -1.80 5.54
CA ALA A 70 -0.33 -2.32 5.15
C ALA A 70 -0.21 -3.07 3.82
N SER A 71 -0.60 -4.33 3.76
CA SER A 71 -0.55 -5.13 2.53
C SER A 71 -1.76 -6.05 2.42
N SER A 72 -2.41 -6.07 1.26
CA SER A 72 -3.49 -7.04 0.97
C SER A 72 -2.97 -8.46 0.69
N THR A 73 -1.66 -8.68 0.80
CA THR A 73 -1.05 -10.01 0.65
C THR A 73 -1.29 -10.82 1.93
N LYS A 74 -1.71 -12.08 1.81
CA LYS A 74 -1.85 -13.01 2.94
C LYS A 74 -0.49 -13.42 3.51
N THR A 75 -0.45 -13.84 4.78
CA THR A 75 0.76 -14.18 5.53
C THR A 75 1.68 -15.13 4.79
N HIS A 76 1.18 -16.27 4.30
CA HIS A 76 1.99 -17.25 3.56
C HIS A 76 2.70 -16.65 2.33
N THR A 77 2.00 -15.82 1.58
CA THR A 77 2.53 -15.17 0.37
C THR A 77 3.51 -14.04 0.72
N PHE A 78 3.28 -13.35 1.84
CA PHE A 78 4.21 -12.36 2.37
C PHE A 78 5.54 -13.00 2.77
N ASP A 79 5.50 -14.15 3.44
CA ASP A 79 6.72 -14.88 3.85
C ASP A 79 7.58 -15.30 2.64
N LEU A 80 6.94 -15.71 1.54
CA LEU A 80 7.65 -16.01 0.28
C LEU A 80 8.35 -14.77 -0.27
N LYS A 81 7.67 -13.62 -0.28
CA LYS A 81 8.27 -12.33 -0.69
C LYS A 81 9.39 -11.86 0.23
N MET A 82 9.42 -12.35 1.47
CA MET A 82 10.45 -12.02 2.46
C MET A 82 11.59 -13.05 2.53
N SER A 83 11.59 -14.06 1.63
CA SER A 83 12.55 -15.16 1.66
C SER A 83 14.00 -14.74 1.35
N ARG A 84 14.19 -13.67 0.57
CA ARG A 84 15.52 -13.17 0.21
C ARG A 84 16.14 -12.32 1.33
N PRO A 85 17.47 -12.37 1.53
CA PRO A 85 18.14 -11.57 2.54
C PRO A 85 17.91 -10.06 2.39
N GLU A 86 17.86 -9.56 1.16
CA GLU A 86 17.68 -8.14 0.84
C GLU A 86 16.29 -7.65 1.23
N THR A 87 15.24 -8.37 0.83
CA THR A 87 13.84 -8.07 1.21
C THR A 87 13.61 -8.23 2.71
N LYS A 88 14.24 -9.23 3.33
CA LYS A 88 14.15 -9.47 4.76
C LYS A 88 14.77 -8.33 5.56
N LYS A 89 15.97 -7.88 5.18
CA LYS A 89 16.65 -6.73 5.79
C LYS A 89 15.79 -5.47 5.66
N LEU A 90 15.22 -5.24 4.48
CA LEU A 90 14.39 -4.06 4.21
C LEU A 90 13.15 -3.99 5.10
N LEU A 91 12.39 -5.09 5.22
CA LEU A 91 11.12 -5.08 5.95
C LEU A 91 11.27 -5.32 7.45
N ASN A 92 12.39 -5.90 7.91
CA ASN A 92 12.66 -6.11 9.33
C ASN A 92 12.77 -4.83 10.16
N ILE A 93 12.97 -3.68 9.53
CA ILE A 93 12.95 -2.39 10.23
C ILE A 93 11.55 -2.05 10.78
N ILE A 94 10.49 -2.61 10.18
CA ILE A 94 9.10 -2.42 10.61
C ILE A 94 8.75 -3.55 11.58
N PRO A 95 8.47 -3.27 12.86
CA PRO A 95 8.08 -4.30 13.82
C PRO A 95 6.81 -5.05 13.40
N SER A 96 6.68 -6.32 13.79
CA SER A 96 5.55 -7.18 13.39
C SER A 96 4.18 -6.65 13.79
N GLU A 97 4.10 -6.00 14.95
CA GLU A 97 2.91 -5.38 15.51
C GLU A 97 2.43 -4.16 14.71
N ARG A 98 3.32 -3.62 13.86
CA ARG A 98 3.05 -2.52 12.91
C ARG A 98 2.95 -3.04 11.47
N ARG A 99 2.58 -4.31 11.29
CA ARG A 99 2.27 -4.91 9.99
C ARG A 99 0.84 -5.42 10.01
N VAL A 100 0.04 -5.00 9.04
CA VAL A 100 -1.30 -5.53 8.78
C VAL A 100 -1.28 -6.17 7.40
N LEU A 101 -1.59 -7.47 7.37
CA LEU A 101 -1.60 -8.30 6.17
C LEU A 101 -3.05 -8.59 5.72
N GLY A 102 -3.22 -9.17 4.53
CA GLY A 102 -4.53 -9.34 3.90
C GLY A 102 -5.43 -10.36 4.58
N ASP A 103 -4.87 -11.18 5.47
CA ASP A 103 -5.55 -12.16 6.32
C ASP A 103 -5.63 -11.72 7.79
N ASP A 104 -5.34 -10.45 8.09
CA ASP A 104 -5.51 -9.90 9.44
C ASP A 104 -7.01 -9.88 9.83
N PRO A 105 -7.41 -10.55 10.93
CA PRO A 105 -8.81 -10.70 11.31
C PRO A 105 -9.48 -9.37 11.72
N ARG A 106 -8.70 -8.32 12.00
CA ARG A 106 -9.21 -6.98 12.31
C ARG A 106 -9.73 -6.27 11.07
N VAL A 107 -9.30 -6.68 9.87
CA VAL A 107 -9.84 -6.19 8.61
C VAL A 107 -11.07 -7.03 8.27
N GLY A 108 -12.24 -6.39 8.25
CA GLY A 108 -13.50 -7.08 7.99
C GLY A 108 -13.50 -7.85 6.66
N GLN A 109 -14.21 -8.97 6.60
CA GLN A 109 -14.36 -9.72 5.36
C GLN A 109 -15.00 -8.84 4.28
N GLY A 110 -14.39 -8.80 3.09
CA GLY A 110 -14.82 -7.91 2.00
C GLY A 110 -14.46 -6.43 2.17
N ARG A 111 -13.79 -6.06 3.27
CA ARG A 111 -13.30 -4.69 3.56
C ARG A 111 -11.82 -4.50 3.20
N GLY A 112 -11.36 -5.23 2.19
CA GLY A 112 -10.07 -4.93 1.56
C GLY A 112 -10.10 -3.60 0.80
N LYS A 113 -8.95 -3.15 0.31
CA LYS A 113 -8.86 -1.97 -0.57
C LYS A 113 -9.89 -2.11 -1.72
N PRO A 114 -10.70 -1.07 -2.01
CA PRO A 114 -10.50 0.33 -1.65
C PRO A 114 -11.12 0.77 -0.31
N ALA A 115 -11.66 -0.14 0.50
CA ALA A 115 -12.08 0.23 1.86
C ALA A 115 -10.86 0.68 2.70
N PRO A 116 -11.03 1.66 3.60
CA PRO A 116 -9.93 2.24 4.37
C PRO A 116 -9.44 1.35 5.53
N ASP A 117 -10.15 0.26 5.81
CA ASP A 117 -10.03 -0.54 7.04
C ASP A 117 -8.60 -1.01 7.31
N ILE A 118 -7.85 -1.44 6.28
CA ILE A 118 -6.45 -1.88 6.45
C ILE A 118 -5.56 -0.75 7.01
N TYR A 119 -5.77 0.49 6.58
CA TYR A 119 -5.03 1.64 7.08
C TYR A 119 -5.53 2.09 8.44
N LEU A 120 -6.84 2.05 8.69
CA LEU A 120 -7.41 2.41 9.99
C LEU A 120 -6.98 1.44 11.10
N VAL A 121 -6.96 0.13 10.82
CA VAL A 121 -6.45 -0.90 11.73
C VAL A 121 -4.97 -0.67 12.02
N LEU A 122 -4.17 -0.38 10.98
CA LEU A 122 -2.74 -0.11 11.14
C LEU A 122 -2.49 1.15 11.97
N TRP A 123 -3.24 2.21 11.71
CA TRP A 123 -3.19 3.48 12.44
C TRP A 123 -3.57 3.32 13.92
N GLN A 124 -4.59 2.52 14.23
CA GLN A 124 -4.95 2.18 15.61
C GLN A 124 -3.81 1.40 16.30
N ALA A 125 -3.19 0.44 15.61
CA ALA A 125 -2.06 -0.32 16.14
C ALA A 125 -0.83 0.57 16.41
N LEU A 126 -0.53 1.51 15.51
CA LEU A 126 0.52 2.51 15.70
C LEU A 126 0.29 3.34 16.97
N ASN A 127 -0.89 3.93 17.11
CA ASN A 127 -1.23 4.75 18.28
C ASN A 127 -1.26 3.98 19.59
N SER A 128 -1.53 2.67 19.55
CA SER A 128 -1.51 1.82 20.76
C SER A 128 -0.08 1.47 21.21
N THR A 129 0.91 1.62 20.33
CA THR A 129 2.32 1.30 20.60
C THR A 129 3.22 2.54 20.64
N ALA A 130 2.66 3.73 20.45
CA ALA A 130 3.41 4.98 20.46
C ALA A 130 3.66 5.45 21.89
N ASP A 131 4.93 5.67 22.22
CA ASP A 131 5.36 6.15 23.54
C ASP A 131 5.16 7.68 23.72
N SER A 132 4.86 8.41 22.64
CA SER A 132 4.88 9.88 22.59
C SER A 132 3.75 10.59 23.35
N GLY A 133 2.80 9.85 23.93
CA GLY A 133 1.68 10.41 24.71
C GLY A 133 0.67 11.24 23.91
N LYS A 134 1.00 11.62 22.67
CA LYS A 134 0.13 12.31 21.72
C LYS A 134 -0.25 11.36 20.59
N PRO A 135 -1.55 11.17 20.31
CA PRO A 135 -1.97 10.32 19.20
C PRO A 135 -1.62 10.98 17.85
N ILE A 136 -1.09 10.16 16.94
CA ILE A 136 -0.89 10.47 15.52
C ILE A 136 -2.28 10.58 14.88
N LEU A 137 -2.55 11.68 14.19
CA LEU A 137 -3.79 11.87 13.44
C LEU A 137 -3.69 11.22 12.04
N PRO A 138 -4.81 10.79 11.43
CA PRO A 138 -4.77 10.28 10.06
C PRO A 138 -4.17 11.27 9.05
N SER A 139 -4.39 12.57 9.26
CA SER A 139 -3.81 13.65 8.44
C SER A 139 -2.29 13.80 8.59
N GLU A 140 -1.70 13.23 9.64
CA GLU A 140 -0.25 13.16 9.87
C GLU A 140 0.36 11.89 9.26
N CYS A 141 -0.45 10.98 8.71
CA CYS A 141 0.01 9.78 8.01
C CYS A 141 0.26 10.04 6.52
N LEU A 142 1.35 9.47 6.01
CA LEU A 142 1.71 9.48 4.59
C LEU A 142 1.80 8.03 4.07
N VAL A 143 0.94 7.70 3.11
CA VAL A 143 0.83 6.37 2.50
C VAL A 143 1.57 6.35 1.17
N PHE A 144 2.36 5.29 0.92
CA PHE A 144 2.94 5.00 -0.40
C PHE A 144 2.16 3.84 -1.03
N GLU A 145 1.61 4.03 -2.23
CA GLU A 145 0.82 3.01 -2.95
C GLU A 145 1.13 2.98 -4.44
N ASP A 146 1.00 1.82 -5.06
CA ASP A 146 1.13 1.62 -6.50
C ASP A 146 -0.23 1.48 -7.21
N SER A 147 -1.24 0.99 -6.48
CA SER A 147 -2.55 0.65 -7.04
C SER A 147 -3.60 1.76 -6.85
N VAL A 148 -4.50 1.91 -7.82
CA VAL A 148 -5.64 2.85 -7.75
C VAL A 148 -6.52 2.57 -6.52
N ALA A 149 -6.83 1.29 -6.26
CA ALA A 149 -7.62 0.90 -5.10
C ALA A 149 -6.92 1.23 -3.77
N GLY A 150 -5.59 1.14 -3.72
CA GLY A 150 -4.80 1.52 -2.56
C GLY A 150 -4.79 3.03 -2.32
N VAL A 151 -4.66 3.82 -3.39
CA VAL A 151 -4.78 5.28 -3.29
C VAL A 151 -6.14 5.66 -2.72
N GLU A 152 -7.21 5.11 -3.28
CA GLU A 152 -8.57 5.36 -2.79
C GLU A 152 -8.75 4.96 -1.31
N ALA A 153 -8.23 3.81 -0.90
CA ALA A 153 -8.26 3.39 0.51
C ALA A 153 -7.50 4.36 1.44
N GLY A 154 -6.32 4.84 1.02
CA GLY A 154 -5.55 5.82 1.79
C GLY A 154 -6.28 7.16 1.92
N ARG A 155 -6.87 7.63 0.80
CA ARG A 155 -7.72 8.83 0.78
C ARG A 155 -8.90 8.71 1.73
N ARG A 156 -9.62 7.58 1.66
CA ARG A 156 -10.77 7.27 2.52
C ARG A 156 -10.43 7.17 4.00
N ALA A 157 -9.18 6.81 4.31
CA ALA A 157 -8.67 6.81 5.68
C ALA A 157 -8.30 8.22 6.19
N GLY A 158 -8.45 9.26 5.38
CA GLY A 158 -8.06 10.64 5.72
C GLY A 158 -6.56 10.89 5.66
N MET A 159 -5.80 9.99 5.04
CA MET A 159 -4.34 10.04 4.99
C MET A 159 -3.84 10.69 3.70
N ARG A 160 -2.63 11.26 3.74
CA ARG A 160 -1.94 11.75 2.54
C ARG A 160 -1.41 10.57 1.75
N VAL A 161 -1.38 10.65 0.42
CA VAL A 161 -0.96 9.53 -0.44
C VAL A 161 0.08 9.94 -1.48
N ILE A 162 1.15 9.17 -1.58
CA ILE A 162 2.09 9.18 -2.70
C ILE A 162 1.76 7.99 -3.60
N TRP A 163 1.28 8.27 -4.81
CA TRP A 163 1.01 7.26 -5.81
C TRP A 163 2.23 7.00 -6.69
N VAL A 164 2.77 5.79 -6.63
CA VAL A 164 3.95 5.32 -7.38
C VAL A 164 3.52 4.19 -8.33
N PRO A 165 2.79 4.49 -9.41
CA PRO A 165 2.24 3.47 -10.28
C PRO A 165 3.32 2.76 -11.10
N HIS A 166 3.02 1.53 -11.49
CA HIS A 166 3.70 0.92 -12.62
C HIS A 166 3.52 1.77 -13.89
N PRO A 167 4.54 1.92 -14.78
CA PRO A 167 4.44 2.76 -15.97
C PRO A 167 3.19 2.48 -16.83
N ASP A 168 2.87 1.21 -17.08
CA ASP A 168 1.68 0.84 -17.86
C ASP A 168 0.36 1.28 -17.20
N LEU A 169 0.29 1.25 -15.86
CA LEU A 169 -0.87 1.73 -15.12
C LEU A 169 -0.95 3.26 -15.18
N ALA A 170 0.19 3.95 -15.13
CA ALA A 170 0.25 5.39 -15.27
C ALA A 170 -0.29 5.85 -16.64
N VAL A 171 0.07 5.14 -17.72
CA VAL A 171 -0.45 5.40 -19.08
C VAL A 171 -1.95 5.17 -19.15
N GLU A 172 -2.46 4.06 -18.59
CA GLU A 172 -3.89 3.75 -18.60
C GLU A 172 -4.73 4.84 -17.90
N TYR A 173 -4.20 5.42 -16.83
CA TYR A 173 -4.89 6.43 -16.02
C TYR A 173 -4.45 7.87 -16.32
N GLU A 174 -3.66 8.14 -17.35
CA GLU A 174 -3.11 9.48 -17.64
C GLU A 174 -4.22 10.56 -17.68
N LYS A 175 -5.31 10.27 -18.41
CA LYS A 175 -6.45 11.18 -18.55
C LYS A 175 -7.32 11.31 -17.30
N ARG A 176 -7.17 10.38 -16.36
CA ARG A 176 -7.97 10.22 -15.14
C ARG A 176 -7.14 10.37 -13.87
N GLN A 177 -5.89 10.83 -13.99
CA GLN A 177 -4.95 10.88 -12.89
C GLN A 177 -5.49 11.73 -11.73
N ARG A 178 -6.16 12.86 -12.04
CA ARG A 178 -6.78 13.72 -11.02
C ARG A 178 -7.86 13.00 -10.21
N GLU A 179 -8.63 12.12 -10.85
CA GLU A 179 -9.61 11.29 -10.14
C GLU A 179 -8.94 10.21 -9.29
N VAL A 180 -7.85 9.60 -9.78
CA VAL A 180 -7.06 8.64 -8.99
C VAL A 180 -6.55 9.30 -7.72
N LEU A 181 -5.93 10.47 -7.81
CA LEU A 181 -5.38 11.20 -6.67
C LEU A 181 -6.46 11.68 -5.67
N ALA A 182 -7.68 11.93 -6.14
CA ALA A 182 -8.83 12.20 -5.29
C ALA A 182 -9.45 10.93 -4.68
N GLY A 183 -9.04 9.73 -5.12
CA GLY A 183 -9.69 8.46 -4.77
C GLY A 183 -11.08 8.30 -5.40
N ARG A 184 -11.41 9.09 -6.43
CA ARG A 184 -12.75 9.17 -7.05
C ARG A 184 -12.86 8.41 -8.36
N THR A 185 -12.16 7.29 -8.49
CA THR A 185 -12.18 6.53 -9.75
C THR A 185 -13.48 5.77 -10.01
N GLY A 186 -14.26 5.51 -8.95
CA GLY A 186 -15.54 4.80 -9.03
C GLY A 186 -15.40 3.36 -9.51
N MET A 187 -14.22 2.75 -9.37
CA MET A 187 -13.97 1.39 -9.85
C MET A 187 -14.76 0.34 -9.05
N ILE A 188 -14.95 0.57 -7.76
CA ILE A 188 -15.64 -0.34 -6.84
C ILE A 188 -16.55 0.50 -5.95
N GLU A 189 -17.86 0.30 -6.07
CA GLU A 189 -18.84 0.94 -5.20
C GLU A 189 -18.80 0.30 -3.82
N ILE A 190 -18.36 1.05 -2.80
CA ILE A 190 -18.35 0.60 -1.40
C ILE A 190 -19.37 1.36 -0.53
N GLY A 191 -20.26 2.16 -1.15
CA GLY A 191 -21.41 2.82 -0.50
C GLY A 191 -21.13 4.14 0.21
N ASP A 192 -19.91 4.37 0.72
CA ASP A 192 -19.58 5.55 1.53
C ASP A 192 -18.78 6.62 0.76
N GLU A 193 -19.41 7.56 0.07
CA GLU A 193 -18.69 8.53 -0.78
C GLU A 193 -18.15 9.78 -0.06
N TRP A 194 -18.62 10.07 1.15
CA TRP A 194 -18.18 11.22 1.97
C TRP A 194 -16.71 11.18 2.41
N GLN A 195 -16.07 10.01 2.32
CA GLN A 195 -14.67 9.79 2.69
C GLN A 195 -13.71 10.09 1.53
N LEU A 196 -14.23 10.39 0.34
CA LEU A 196 -13.41 10.64 -0.84
C LEU A 196 -12.74 12.02 -0.76
N GLY A 197 -11.57 12.12 -1.39
CA GLY A 197 -10.83 13.37 -1.51
C GLY A 197 -11.45 14.33 -2.53
N GLU A 198 -11.02 15.58 -2.47
CA GLU A 198 -11.38 16.58 -3.46
C GLU A 198 -10.34 16.61 -4.58
N ILE A 199 -10.78 16.94 -5.81
CA ILE A 199 -9.86 17.05 -6.94
C ILE A 199 -8.91 18.22 -6.69
N ASP A 200 -7.61 17.98 -6.87
CA ASP A 200 -6.52 18.95 -6.69
C ASP A 200 -6.41 19.55 -5.28
N ASP A 201 -6.86 18.83 -4.25
CA ASP A 201 -6.70 19.26 -2.84
C ASP A 201 -5.26 19.17 -2.29
N GLY A 202 -4.32 18.66 -3.10
CA GLY A 202 -2.91 18.51 -2.76
C GLY A 202 -2.62 17.42 -1.73
N TRP A 203 -3.63 16.61 -1.38
CA TRP A 203 -3.50 15.57 -0.35
C TRP A 203 -2.98 14.24 -0.91
N ALA A 204 -2.98 14.09 -2.23
CA ALA A 204 -2.20 13.07 -2.91
C ALA A 204 -1.40 13.64 -4.07
N GLU A 205 -0.27 12.99 -4.37
CA GLU A 205 0.53 13.26 -5.55
C GLU A 205 1.01 11.98 -6.21
N SER A 206 1.54 12.08 -7.43
CA SER A 206 2.16 10.96 -8.12
C SER A 206 3.63 11.22 -8.41
N ILE A 207 4.46 10.20 -8.20
CA ILE A 207 5.87 10.21 -8.56
C ILE A 207 6.20 8.92 -9.37
N PRO A 208 7.14 8.98 -10.32
CA PRO A 208 7.43 7.83 -11.19
C PRO A 208 8.26 6.73 -10.50
N SER A 209 9.00 7.07 -9.44
CA SER A 209 9.71 6.12 -8.58
C SER A 209 9.94 6.71 -7.19
N LEU A 210 10.29 5.85 -6.23
CA LEU A 210 10.58 6.27 -4.85
C LEU A 210 11.85 7.15 -4.74
N ASP A 211 12.71 7.18 -5.76
CA ASP A 211 13.88 8.05 -5.79
C ASP A 211 13.53 9.55 -5.91
N PHE A 212 12.31 9.86 -6.38
CA PHE A 212 11.80 11.22 -6.55
C PHE A 212 11.02 11.73 -5.34
N PHE A 213 11.02 11.00 -4.22
CA PHE A 213 10.31 11.44 -3.02
C PHE A 213 10.97 12.68 -2.40
N ASP A 214 10.20 13.76 -2.28
CA ASP A 214 10.62 15.03 -1.68
C ASP A 214 10.33 15.02 -0.17
N TYR A 215 11.37 14.82 0.64
CA TYR A 215 11.24 14.80 2.10
C TYR A 215 10.86 16.17 2.68
N GLU A 216 11.38 17.26 2.11
CA GLU A 216 11.20 18.63 2.65
C GLU A 216 9.74 19.07 2.51
N LYS A 217 9.10 18.74 1.38
CA LYS A 217 7.66 18.98 1.14
C LYS A 217 6.76 18.38 2.22
N TYR A 218 7.19 17.29 2.85
CA TYR A 218 6.44 16.60 3.91
C TYR A 218 6.94 16.94 5.32
N GLY A 219 7.87 17.90 5.47
CA GLY A 219 8.43 18.26 6.76
C GLY A 219 9.22 17.11 7.40
N ILE A 220 9.89 16.29 6.58
CA ILE A 220 10.67 15.15 7.02
C ILE A 220 12.15 15.51 6.91
N VAL A 221 12.87 15.50 8.03
CA VAL A 221 14.33 15.62 8.05
C VAL A 221 14.92 14.23 7.99
N ALA A 222 15.35 13.80 6.80
CA ALA A 222 16.17 12.61 6.65
C ALA A 222 17.56 12.90 7.26
N PRO A 223 18.15 11.98 8.04
CA PRO A 223 19.49 12.19 8.56
C PRO A 223 20.49 12.16 7.40
N SER A 224 21.34 13.18 7.39
CA SER A 224 22.48 13.36 6.49
C SER A 224 23.56 12.30 6.68
#